data_AF-A0A7Y6Z728-F1
#
_entry.id   AF-A0A7Y6Z728-F1
#
_cell.length_a   1.000
_cell.length_b   1.000
_cell.length_c   1.000
_cell.angle_alpha   90.00
_cell.angle_beta   90.00
_cell.angle_gamma   90.00
#
_symmetry.space_group_name_H-M   'P 1'
#
loop_
_entity.id
_entity.type
_entity.pdbx_description
1 polymer ?
#
loop_
_entity_poly.entity_id
_entity_poly.type
_entity_poly.pdbx_seq_one_letter_code
_entity_poly.pdbx_strand_id
1 'polypeptide(L)' 'VKNIPAALYKALGGFATNGLNLIKIESYLDQSTLKSSQFHIDIAEHIETQAMQQAIDELKFYASEYRWLGTYESHVFRNR' A
#
# COMPACT_ATOMS: atom_id res chain seq x y z
N VAL A 1 -4.34 7.70 5.70
CA VAL A 1 -3.15 8.05 6.53
C VAL A 1 -3.24 9.53 6.93
N LYS A 2 -2.65 9.95 8.05
CA LYS A 2 -2.63 11.38 8.46
C LYS A 2 -1.85 12.21 7.42
N ASN A 3 -2.35 13.39 7.09
CA ASN A 3 -1.67 14.33 6.19
C ASN A 3 -0.57 15.11 6.93
N ILE A 4 0.52 14.42 7.30
CA ILE A 4 1.70 14.99 7.95
C ILE A 4 2.99 14.53 7.23
N PRO A 5 4.11 15.28 7.33
CA PRO A 5 5.37 14.86 6.75
C PRO A 5 5.78 13.44 7.16
N ALA A 6 6.38 12.71 6.21
CA ALA A 6 6.82 11.32 6.35
C ALA A 6 5.74 10.26 6.64
N ALA A 7 4.45 10.61 6.70
CA ALA A 7 3.40 9.63 6.99
C ALA A 7 3.30 8.53 5.91
N LEU A 8 3.40 8.92 4.63
CA LEU A 8 3.45 7.95 3.53
C LEU A 8 4.71 7.09 3.59
N TYR A 9 5.87 7.69 3.84
CA TYR A 9 7.14 6.97 3.96
C TYR A 9 7.06 5.87 5.04
N LYS A 10 6.50 6.19 6.21
CA LYS A 10 6.31 5.22 7.30
C LYS A 10 5.32 4.11 6.91
N ALA A 11 4.21 4.46 6.26
CA ALA A 11 3.24 3.47 5.78
C ALA A 11 3.82 2.51 4.73
N LEU A 12 4.74 2.99 3.88
CA LEU A 12 5.39 2.18 2.86
C LEU A 12 6.60 1.37 3.38
N GLY A 13 7.08 1.65 4.59
CA GLY A 13 8.26 1.03 5.19
C GLY A 13 8.19 -0.49 5.21
N GLY A 14 7.05 -1.04 5.69
CA GLY A 14 6.83 -2.48 5.75
C GLY A 14 6.86 -3.18 4.39
N PHE A 15 6.45 -2.50 3.31
CA PHE A 15 6.55 -3.06 1.97
C PHE A 15 7.99 -3.11 1.50
N ALA A 16 8.76 -2.06 1.76
CA ALA A 16 10.17 -1.97 1.37
C ALA A 16 11.05 -2.97 2.14
N THR A 17 10.86 -3.12 3.45
CA THR A 17 11.64 -4.05 4.30
C THR A 17 11.35 -5.51 4.01
N ASN A 18 10.14 -5.83 3.54
CA ASN A 18 9.74 -7.18 3.13
C ASN A 18 10.04 -7.47 1.64
N GLY A 19 10.70 -6.56 0.92
CA GLY A 19 11.11 -6.76 -0.48
C GLY A 19 9.94 -6.78 -1.48
N LEU A 20 8.81 -6.17 -1.14
CA LEU A 20 7.62 -6.15 -1.97
C LEU A 20 7.72 -5.10 -3.08
N ASN A 21 7.40 -5.51 -4.31
CA ASN A 21 7.46 -4.63 -5.47
C ASN A 21 6.13 -3.86 -5.66
N LEU A 22 6.18 -2.54 -5.53
CA LEU A 22 5.05 -1.63 -5.76
C LEU A 22 4.94 -1.31 -7.26
N ILE A 23 3.81 -1.69 -7.85
CA ILE A 23 3.52 -1.50 -9.27
C ILE A 23 2.93 -0.12 -9.55
N LYS A 24 2.10 0.36 -8.62
CA LYS A 24 1.31 1.56 -8.78
C LYS A 24 1.14 2.23 -7.43
N ILE A 25 1.19 3.55 -7.42
CA ILE A 25 0.80 4.37 -6.28
C ILE A 25 0.11 5.65 -6.77
N GLU A 26 -1.08 5.90 -6.26
CA GLU A 26 -1.85 7.11 -6.54
C GLU A 26 -2.34 7.73 -5.24
N SER A 27 -2.20 9.05 -5.12
CA SER A 27 -2.69 9.81 -3.98
C SER A 27 -4.04 10.45 -4.30
N TYR A 28 -4.98 10.32 -3.35
CA TYR A 28 -6.28 10.96 -3.39
C TYR A 28 -6.44 11.81 -2.14
N LEU A 29 -6.69 13.11 -2.34
CA LEU A 29 -6.99 14.05 -1.26
C LEU A 29 -8.50 14.26 -1.22
N ASP A 30 -9.10 14.08 -0.05
CA ASP A 30 -10.49 14.46 0.15
C ASP A 30 -10.62 16.00 0.06
N GLN A 31 -11.30 16.48 -0.97
CA GLN A 31 -11.51 17.91 -1.24
C GLN A 31 -12.27 18.62 -0.11
N SER A 32 -13.03 17.87 0.70
CA SER A 32 -13.90 18.45 1.72
C SER A 32 -13.20 18.78 3.04
N THR A 33 -12.17 18.03 3.43
CA THR A 33 -11.58 18.15 4.77
C THR A 33 -10.07 18.32 4.83
N LEU A 34 -9.29 18.15 3.76
CA LEU A 34 -7.80 18.28 3.72
C LEU A 34 -7.04 17.49 4.81
N LYS A 35 -7.74 16.67 5.61
CA LYS A 35 -7.24 16.06 6.84
C LYS A 35 -6.77 14.62 6.63
N SER A 36 -7.30 13.93 5.62
CA SER A 36 -6.94 12.55 5.32
C SER A 36 -6.49 12.41 3.86
N SER A 37 -5.36 11.73 3.69
CA SER A 37 -4.87 11.32 2.38
C SER A 37 -5.15 9.83 2.23
N GLN A 38 -5.79 9.46 1.12
CA GLN A 38 -6.01 8.09 0.70
C GLN A 38 -5.00 7.73 -0.38
N PHE A 39 -4.61 6.45 -0.42
CA PHE A 39 -3.66 5.95 -1.40
C PHE A 39 -4.21 4.69 -2.03
N HIS A 40 -4.15 4.62 -3.36
CA HIS A 40 -4.40 3.40 -4.11
C HIS A 40 -3.05 2.81 -4.50
N ILE A 41 -2.84 1.54 -4.18
CA ILE A 41 -1.55 0.88 -4.33
C ILE A 41 -1.77 -0.49 -4.96
N ASP A 42 -1.02 -0.79 -6.02
CA ASP A 42 -0.91 -2.14 -6.57
C ASP A 42 0.46 -2.72 -6.21
N ILE A 43 0.49 -3.98 -5.81
CA ILE A 43 1.69 -4.71 -5.39
C ILE A 43 1.79 -6.00 -6.18
N ALA A 44 2.99 -6.34 -6.63
CA ALA A 44 3.27 -7.52 -7.44
C ALA A 44 3.37 -8.81 -6.60
N GLU A 45 2.49 -8.99 -5.61
CA GLU A 45 2.52 -10.14 -4.72
C GLU A 45 1.13 -10.61 -4.30
N HIS A 46 1.03 -11.88 -3.91
CA HIS A 46 -0.22 -12.46 -3.45
C HIS A 46 -0.47 -12.13 -1.97
N ILE A 47 -1.75 -11.90 -1.61
CA ILE A 47 -2.15 -11.52 -0.23
C ILE A 47 -1.85 -12.59 0.82
N GLU A 48 -1.72 -13.85 0.42
CA GLU A 48 -1.45 -14.98 1.31
C GLU A 48 0.04 -15.21 1.55
N THR A 49 0.94 -14.50 0.85
CA THR A 49 2.37 -14.66 1.10
C THR A 49 2.75 -14.10 2.47
N GLN A 50 3.75 -14.72 3.11
CA GLN A 50 4.23 -14.29 4.42
C GLN A 50 4.74 -12.84 4.40
N ALA A 51 5.49 -12.46 3.36
CA ALA A 51 6.01 -11.09 3.19
C ALA A 51 4.86 -10.06 3.12
N MET A 52 3.77 -10.39 2.42
CA MET A 52 2.61 -9.51 2.31
C MET A 52 1.87 -9.37 3.64
N GLN A 53 1.71 -10.46 4.38
CA GLN A 53 1.10 -10.44 5.72
C GLN A 53 1.90 -9.57 6.69
N GLN A 54 3.23 -9.71 6.71
CA GLN A 54 4.13 -8.91 7.54
C GLN A 54 4.06 -7.42 7.21
N ALA A 55 4.07 -7.06 5.92
CA ALA A 55 3.96 -5.66 5.49
C ALA A 55 2.60 -5.04 5.87
N ILE A 56 1.52 -5.81 5.80
CA ILE A 56 0.17 -5.34 6.18
C ILE A 56 0.03 -5.18 7.69
N ASP A 57 0.64 -6.06 8.48
CA ASP A 57 0.68 -5.89 9.93
C ASP A 57 1.42 -4.61 10.32
N GLU A 58 2.52 -4.28 9.64
CA GLU A 58 3.20 -3.00 9.83
C GLU A 58 2.35 -1.80 9.37
N LEU A 59 1.66 -1.92 8.23
CA LEU A 59 0.79 -0.86 7.70
C LEU A 59 -0.32 -0.48 8.68
N LYS A 60 -0.90 -1.44 9.41
CA LYS A 60 -1.97 -1.20 10.40
C LYS A 60 -1.54 -0.24 11.53
N PHE A 61 -0.25 -0.11 11.81
CA PHE A 61 0.23 0.86 12.81
C PHE A 61 0.19 2.31 12.31
N TYR A 62 0.25 2.51 10.99
CA TYR A 62 0.35 3.84 10.37
C TYR A 62 -0.93 4.27 9.64
N ALA A 63 -1.71 3.31 9.15
CA ALA A 63 -2.97 3.53 8.45
C ALA A 63 -4.16 3.30 9.38
N SER A 64 -5.12 4.23 9.34
CA SER A 64 -6.37 4.12 10.09
C SER A 64 -7.27 3.01 9.55
N GLU A 65 -7.31 2.90 8.23
CA GLU A 65 -8.13 1.95 7.48
C GLU A 65 -7.36 1.53 6.23
N TYR A 66 -7.58 0.29 5.80
CA TYR A 66 -7.15 -0.22 4.50
C TYR A 66 -8.26 -1.13 3.96
N ARG A 67 -8.34 -1.23 2.63
CA ARG A 67 -9.34 -2.05 1.96
C ARG A 67 -8.70 -2.83 0.83
N TRP A 68 -8.97 -4.13 0.79
CA TRP A 68 -8.67 -4.95 -0.37
C TRP A 68 -9.69 -4.70 -1.47
N LEU A 69 -9.20 -4.35 -2.66
CA LEU A 69 -10.04 -4.24 -3.86
C LEU A 69 -10.10 -5.55 -4.64
N GLY A 70 -9.05 -6.36 -4.57
CA GLY A 70 -9.00 -7.69 -5.14
C GLY A 70 -7.57 -8.16 -5.39
N THR A 71 -7.46 -9.42 -5.77
CA THR A 71 -6.22 -10.06 -6.23
C THR A 71 -6.51 -10.68 -7.59
N TYR A 72 -5.64 -10.46 -8.56
CA TYR A 72 -5.81 -10.91 -9.94
C TYR A 72 -4.50 -11.40 -10.51
N GLU A 73 -4.58 -12.21 -11.56
CA GLU A 73 -3.38 -12.75 -12.23
C GLU A 73 -2.54 -11.64 -12.87
N SER A 74 -1.23 -11.72 -12.67
CA SER A 74 -0.29 -10.80 -13.29
C SER A 74 -0.32 -10.97 -14.81
N HIS A 75 -0.40 -9.84 -15.53
CA HIS A 75 -0.31 -9.86 -16.98
C HIS A 75 1.06 -10.37 -17.45
N VAL A 76 1.09 -11.22 -18.48
CA VAL A 76 2.30 -11.85 -19.06
C VAL A 76 3.44 -10.89 -19.41
N PHE A 77 3.14 -9.62 -19.66
CA PHE A 77 4.16 -8.57 -19.89
C PHE A 77 5.17 -8.44 -18.74
N ARG A 78 4.78 -8.76 -17.50
CA ARG A 78 5.60 -8.59 -16.29
C ARG A 78 6.52 -9.78 -16.00
N ASN A 79 6.40 -10.88 -16.76
CA ASN A 79 7.22 -12.09 -16.59
C ASN A 79 8.52 -12.05 -17.44
N ARG A 80 8.91 -10.88 -17.95
CA ARG A 80 10.09 -10.69 -18.80
C ARG A 80 11.18 -9.93 -18.07
#